data_AF-A0A5M3VSJ1-F1
#
_entry.id   AF-A0A5M3VSJ1-F1
#
_cell.length_a   1.000
_cell.length_b   1.000
_cell.length_c   1.000
_cell.angle_alpha   90.00
_cell.angle_beta   90.00
_cell.angle_gamma   90.00
#
_symmetry.space_group_name_H-M   'P 1'
#
loop_
_entity.id
_entity.type
_entity.pdbx_description
1 polymer ?
#
loop_
_entity_poly.entity_id
_entity_poly.type
_entity_poly.pdbx_seq_one_letter_code
_entity_poly.pdbx_strand_id
1 'polypeptide(L)'
;MGQRNMRPRVLAAATAAALLLTMTACDPDEFKPACGLVVDVTGFRKVPAATKLLEGNVTKFVERCDGLAFAAATGRSVGSPCQAVNPVTFPASERENPNGNPLLEKRAREAHIREAITAAGNLLKCEEPQAKGSDVLGALQLIGDRVRNLSGLPGPYQVMIFSDLMNNVDPLDLSKGDYSEESFRKSTIDKLRIGKHLPNFSDTVVEVHGFNLTSEKNPARVAQLQQLWTELLIASGVPADQVRFL
;
A
#
# COMPACT_ATOMS: atom_id res chain seq x y z
N MET A 1 7.84 66.99 64.07
CA MET A 1 6.51 66.37 63.78
C MET A 1 6.74 65.34 62.69
N GLY A 2 6.88 64.05 63.00
CA GLY A 2 5.80 63.04 63.05
C GLY A 2 5.61 62.47 61.63
N GLN A 3 5.64 61.18 61.28
CA GLN A 3 5.48 59.91 61.97
C GLN A 3 6.06 58.79 61.07
N ARG A 4 6.41 57.64 61.67
CA ARG A 4 6.92 56.40 61.03
C ARG A 4 5.80 55.59 60.36
N ASN A 5 6.15 54.70 59.41
CA ASN A 5 5.76 53.26 59.29
C ASN A 5 6.09 52.73 57.86
N MET A 6 7.10 51.87 57.65
CA MET A 6 7.18 50.39 57.74
C MET A 6 6.63 49.55 56.55
N ARG A 7 7.60 49.00 55.78
CA ARG A 7 7.69 47.65 55.12
C ARG A 7 6.80 47.34 53.88
N PRO A 8 7.11 46.32 53.03
CA PRO A 8 8.24 45.37 53.00
C PRO A 8 9.00 45.23 51.65
N ARG A 9 10.12 44.49 51.72
CA ARG A 9 10.95 43.97 50.63
C ARG A 9 10.25 42.82 49.88
N VAL A 10 10.45 42.70 48.57
CA VAL A 10 10.63 41.41 47.87
C VAL A 10 11.67 41.58 46.75
N LEU A 11 12.82 40.91 46.92
CA LEU A 11 13.77 40.62 45.85
C LEU A 11 13.17 39.55 44.93
N ALA A 12 13.33 39.69 43.62
CA ALA A 12 13.32 38.56 42.70
C ALA A 12 14.30 38.83 41.55
N ALA A 13 15.51 38.30 41.70
CA ALA A 13 16.46 38.10 40.62
C ALA A 13 16.19 36.73 39.99
N ALA A 14 16.08 36.66 38.68
CA ALA A 14 16.10 35.40 37.93
C ALA A 14 16.88 35.59 36.64
N THR A 15 18.16 35.23 36.69
CA THR A 15 19.08 35.05 35.56
C THR A 15 18.64 33.87 34.71
N ALA A 16 18.25 34.11 33.46
CA ALA A 16 18.02 33.06 32.46
C ALA A 16 19.32 32.76 31.71
N ALA A 17 19.93 31.61 32.00
CA ALA A 17 21.02 31.05 31.22
C ALA A 17 20.42 30.24 30.05
N ALA A 18 20.60 30.73 28.82
CA ALA A 18 20.23 30.02 27.60
C ALA A 18 21.25 28.92 27.32
N LEU A 19 20.90 27.66 27.63
CA LEU A 19 21.59 26.50 27.07
C LEU A 19 21.15 26.32 25.61
N LEU A 20 22.01 26.72 24.69
CA LEU A 20 21.93 26.33 23.28
C LEU A 20 22.40 24.86 23.16
N LEU A 21 21.45 23.93 23.28
CA LEU A 21 21.65 22.54 22.87
C LEU A 21 21.66 22.50 21.35
N THR A 22 22.85 22.45 20.76
CA THR A 22 23.03 22.05 19.36
C THR A 22 22.74 20.56 19.24
N MET A 23 21.49 20.21 18.93
CA MET A 23 21.14 18.87 18.48
C MET A 23 21.82 18.64 17.14
N THR A 24 22.93 17.92 17.15
CA THR A 24 23.53 17.34 15.95
C THR A 24 22.52 16.35 15.38
N ALA A 25 21.92 16.70 14.24
CA ALA A 25 21.10 15.81 13.43
C ALA A 25 21.98 14.62 12.97
N CYS A 26 22.02 13.57 13.77
CA CYS A 26 22.13 12.23 13.21
C CYS A 26 20.78 11.99 12.54
N ASP A 27 20.68 12.12 11.22
CA ASP A 27 19.57 11.51 10.49
C ASP A 27 19.71 10.01 10.73
N PRO A 28 18.82 9.36 11.50
CA PRO A 28 18.72 7.91 11.40
C PRO A 28 18.27 7.63 9.97
N ASP A 29 18.91 6.67 9.29
CA ASP A 29 18.43 6.15 8.00
C ASP A 29 16.91 6.03 8.06
N GLU A 30 16.21 6.88 7.30
CA GLU A 30 14.77 7.06 7.41
C GLU A 30 14.12 5.73 7.05
N PHE A 31 13.53 5.08 8.05
CA PHE A 31 12.89 3.79 7.90
C PHE A 31 11.82 3.89 6.83
N LYS A 32 11.95 3.09 5.76
CA LYS A 32 10.98 3.08 4.67
C LYS A 32 9.88 2.08 4.99
N PRO A 33 8.64 2.33 4.52
CA PRO A 33 7.52 1.45 4.82
C PRO A 33 7.68 0.06 4.21
N ALA A 34 7.00 -0.91 4.82
CA ALA A 34 6.66 -2.15 4.15
C ALA A 34 5.63 -1.87 3.04
N CYS A 35 5.90 -2.43 1.87
CA CYS A 35 5.09 -2.23 0.69
C CYS A 35 4.43 -3.52 0.21
N GLY A 36 3.28 -3.37 -0.45
CA GLY A 36 2.60 -4.42 -1.17
C GLY A 36 2.43 -4.07 -2.63
N LEU A 37 2.57 -5.08 -3.50
CA LEU A 37 2.35 -4.96 -4.93
C LEU A 37 1.28 -5.96 -5.37
N VAL A 38 0.22 -5.46 -5.98
CA VAL A 38 -0.82 -6.27 -6.62
C VAL A 38 -0.71 -6.14 -8.13
N VAL A 39 -0.68 -7.27 -8.84
CA VAL A 39 -0.70 -7.28 -10.30
C VAL A 39 -1.85 -8.15 -10.77
N ASP A 40 -2.74 -7.57 -11.58
CA ASP A 40 -3.82 -8.30 -12.23
C ASP A 40 -3.30 -9.02 -13.47
N VAL A 41 -3.34 -10.35 -13.42
CA VAL A 41 -2.83 -11.22 -14.47
C VAL A 41 -3.95 -11.78 -15.33
N THR A 42 -5.17 -11.24 -15.24
CA THR A 42 -6.36 -11.71 -15.96
C THR A 42 -6.58 -10.97 -17.28
N GLY A 43 -7.70 -10.27 -17.47
CA GLY A 43 -7.96 -9.43 -18.64
C GLY A 43 -6.96 -8.27 -18.74
N PHE A 44 -6.57 -7.69 -17.60
CA PHE A 44 -5.66 -6.56 -17.52
C PHE A 44 -4.34 -6.79 -18.25
N ARG A 45 -3.69 -7.96 -18.06
CA ARG A 45 -2.39 -8.28 -18.71
C ARG A 45 -2.42 -8.20 -20.23
N LYS A 46 -3.59 -8.35 -20.85
CA LYS A 46 -3.76 -8.35 -22.32
C LYS A 46 -3.83 -6.95 -22.89
N VAL A 47 -3.98 -5.92 -22.04
CA VAL A 47 -3.96 -4.52 -22.48
C VAL A 47 -2.52 -4.11 -22.78
N PRO A 48 -2.20 -3.58 -23.98
CA PRO A 48 -0.84 -3.16 -24.32
C PRO A 48 -0.22 -2.15 -23.33
N ALA A 49 -1.06 -1.36 -22.66
CA ALA A 49 -0.62 -0.40 -21.65
C ALA A 49 -0.21 -1.04 -20.32
N ALA A 50 -0.66 -2.27 -19.98
CA ALA A 50 -0.41 -2.89 -18.68
C ALA A 50 1.08 -3.04 -18.37
N THR A 51 1.86 -3.58 -19.32
CA THR A 51 3.32 -3.71 -19.18
C THR A 51 3.99 -2.35 -19.01
N LYS A 52 3.60 -1.35 -19.81
CA LYS A 52 4.14 0.02 -19.71
C LYS A 52 3.84 0.68 -18.37
N LEU A 53 2.63 0.48 -17.83
CA LEU A 53 2.27 1.00 -16.52
C LEU A 53 3.14 0.36 -15.43
N LEU A 54 3.29 -0.96 -15.44
CA LEU A 54 4.13 -1.66 -14.47
C LEU A 54 5.58 -1.18 -14.57
N GLU A 55 6.20 -1.26 -15.75
CA GLU A 55 7.60 -0.88 -15.97
C GLU A 55 7.87 0.60 -15.68
N GLY A 56 6.92 1.49 -15.99
CA GLY A 56 7.05 2.93 -15.76
C GLY A 56 6.99 3.36 -14.30
N ASN A 57 6.38 2.55 -13.42
CA ASN A 57 6.10 2.94 -12.04
C ASN A 57 6.78 2.03 -10.99
N VAL A 58 6.97 0.74 -11.27
CA VAL A 58 7.41 -0.24 -10.26
C VAL A 58 8.78 0.09 -9.66
N THR A 59 9.75 0.54 -10.44
CA THR A 59 11.09 0.87 -9.93
C THR A 59 11.03 1.97 -8.88
N LYS A 60 10.33 3.07 -9.19
CA LYS A 60 10.18 4.21 -8.27
C LYS A 60 9.41 3.83 -7.01
N PHE A 61 8.40 2.97 -7.15
CA PHE A 61 7.65 2.47 -6.01
C PHE A 61 8.56 1.67 -5.07
N VAL A 62 9.27 0.68 -5.60
CA VAL A 62 10.14 -0.23 -4.86
C VAL A 62 11.30 0.51 -4.17
N GLU A 63 11.87 1.55 -4.79
CA GLU A 63 12.94 2.33 -4.18
C GLU A 63 12.54 3.04 -2.87
N ARG A 64 11.23 3.29 -2.67
CA ARG A 64 10.64 3.92 -1.48
C ARG A 64 10.26 2.95 -0.36
N CYS A 65 10.58 1.66 -0.49
CA CYS A 65 10.20 0.64 0.49
C CYS A 65 11.43 0.05 1.20
N ASP A 66 11.22 -0.64 2.33
CA ASP A 66 12.23 -1.54 2.95
C ASP A 66 11.83 -3.02 2.85
N GLY A 67 10.65 -3.30 2.33
CA GLY A 67 10.27 -4.65 1.93
C GLY A 67 9.08 -4.61 0.99
N LEU A 68 8.91 -5.67 0.20
CA LEU A 68 7.86 -5.81 -0.78
C LEU A 68 7.21 -7.19 -0.69
N ALA A 69 5.92 -7.19 -0.43
CA ALA A 69 5.05 -8.36 -0.61
C ALA A 69 4.37 -8.30 -1.98
N PHE A 70 3.98 -9.46 -2.50
CA PHE A 70 3.33 -9.59 -3.81
C PHE A 70 1.96 -10.24 -3.67
N ALA A 71 1.04 -9.92 -4.56
CA ALA A 71 -0.18 -10.69 -4.80
C ALA A 71 -0.59 -10.61 -6.27
N ALA A 72 -0.98 -11.75 -6.86
CA ALA A 72 -1.61 -11.75 -8.17
C ALA A 72 -3.15 -11.64 -8.02
N ALA A 73 -3.80 -10.81 -8.84
CA ALA A 73 -5.23 -10.98 -9.07
C ALA A 73 -5.44 -11.98 -10.22
N THR A 74 -6.03 -13.13 -9.91
CA THR A 74 -6.36 -14.20 -10.86
C THR A 74 -7.86 -14.50 -10.81
N GLY A 75 -8.40 -15.47 -11.54
CA GLY A 75 -9.81 -15.86 -11.39
C GLY A 75 -10.15 -16.50 -10.03
N ARG A 76 -9.14 -16.87 -9.24
CA ARG A 76 -9.26 -17.33 -7.86
C ARG A 76 -7.94 -17.03 -7.16
N SER A 77 -7.82 -15.82 -6.62
CA SER A 77 -6.54 -15.29 -6.16
C SER A 77 -6.00 -16.08 -4.97
N VAL A 78 -6.86 -16.48 -4.04
CA VAL A 78 -6.49 -17.35 -2.92
C VAL A 78 -6.18 -18.77 -3.42
N GLY A 79 -4.95 -19.22 -3.17
CA GLY A 79 -4.49 -20.56 -3.56
C GLY A 79 -4.08 -20.69 -5.03
N SER A 80 -4.03 -19.59 -5.79
CA SER A 80 -3.49 -19.63 -7.17
C SER A 80 -1.98 -19.93 -7.17
N PRO A 81 -1.47 -20.72 -8.14
CA PRO A 81 -0.03 -20.91 -8.32
C PRO A 81 0.71 -19.60 -8.64
N CYS A 82 0.02 -18.59 -9.19
CA CYS A 82 0.60 -17.26 -9.41
C CYS A 82 0.94 -16.52 -8.11
N GLN A 83 0.50 -17.04 -6.95
CA GLN A 83 0.87 -16.51 -5.64
C GLN A 83 2.22 -17.01 -5.13
N ALA A 84 2.90 -17.92 -5.84
CA ALA A 84 4.20 -18.49 -5.46
C ALA A 84 5.36 -17.50 -5.68
N VAL A 85 5.21 -16.28 -5.17
CA VAL A 85 6.23 -15.23 -5.17
C VAL A 85 6.56 -14.88 -3.74
N ASN A 86 7.83 -15.04 -3.37
CA ASN A 86 8.30 -14.74 -2.03
C ASN A 86 8.34 -13.22 -1.81
N PRO A 87 7.97 -12.73 -0.62
CA PRO A 87 8.26 -11.37 -0.24
C PRO A 87 9.77 -11.12 -0.20
N VAL A 88 10.18 -9.88 -0.46
CA VAL A 88 11.60 -9.47 -0.46
C VAL A 88 11.79 -8.37 0.57
N THR A 89 12.76 -8.53 1.47
CA THR A 89 13.22 -7.47 2.38
C THR A 89 14.46 -6.81 1.78
N PHE A 90 14.56 -5.49 1.83
CA PHE A 90 15.63 -4.75 1.15
C PHE A 90 16.87 -4.48 1.98
N PRO A 91 16.80 -4.28 3.32
CA PRO A 91 17.98 -4.27 4.15
C PRO A 91 18.80 -5.55 3.97
N ALA A 92 20.13 -5.43 4.06
CA ALA A 92 20.99 -6.59 4.00
C ALA A 92 20.73 -7.51 5.20
N SER A 93 20.76 -8.82 4.97
CA SER A 93 20.78 -9.78 6.07
C SER A 93 22.11 -9.74 6.83
N GLU A 94 22.13 -10.24 8.07
CA GLU A 94 23.37 -10.41 8.85
C GLU A 94 24.43 -11.24 8.11
N ARG A 95 24.00 -12.18 7.26
CA ARG A 95 24.90 -12.98 6.43
C ARG A 95 25.56 -12.15 5.32
N GLU A 96 24.83 -11.20 4.73
CA GLU A 96 25.30 -10.37 3.64
C GLU A 96 26.14 -9.19 4.14
N ASN A 97 25.86 -8.72 5.36
CA ASN A 97 26.54 -7.58 5.96
C ASN A 97 26.83 -7.79 7.47
N PRO A 98 27.68 -8.77 7.84
CA PRO A 98 27.89 -9.16 9.25
C PRO A 98 28.53 -8.06 10.11
N ASN A 99 29.16 -7.06 9.49
CA ASN A 99 29.88 -5.99 10.18
C ASN A 99 29.25 -4.60 9.95
N GLY A 100 28.03 -4.53 9.39
CA GLY A 100 27.35 -3.25 9.16
C GLY A 100 28.10 -2.31 8.19
N ASN A 101 28.78 -2.85 7.18
CA ASN A 101 29.50 -2.10 6.17
C ASN A 101 28.51 -1.37 5.22
N PRO A 102 28.53 -0.03 5.14
CA PRO A 102 27.57 0.73 4.32
C PRO A 102 27.63 0.42 2.82
N LEU A 103 28.79 0.02 2.29
CA LEU A 103 28.94 -0.35 0.88
C LEU A 103 28.29 -1.72 0.59
N LEU A 104 28.39 -2.66 1.53
CA LEU A 104 27.72 -3.96 1.40
C LEU A 104 26.20 -3.78 1.55
N GLU A 105 25.77 -2.94 2.48
CA GLU A 105 24.36 -2.57 2.66
C GLU A 105 23.74 -2.07 1.36
N LYS A 106 24.38 -1.05 0.76
CA LYS A 106 23.93 -0.47 -0.50
C LYS A 106 23.85 -1.51 -1.63
N ARG A 107 24.86 -2.38 -1.74
CA ARG A 107 24.92 -3.41 -2.79
C ARG A 107 23.83 -4.48 -2.62
N ALA A 108 23.60 -4.93 -1.39
CA ALA A 108 22.54 -5.89 -1.07
C ALA A 108 21.18 -5.27 -1.39
N ARG A 109 20.93 -4.03 -0.93
CA ARG A 109 19.71 -3.29 -1.20
C ARG A 109 19.43 -3.15 -2.70
N GLU A 110 20.43 -2.75 -3.48
CA GLU A 110 20.32 -2.67 -4.94
C GLU A 110 20.03 -4.03 -5.60
N ALA A 111 20.58 -5.13 -5.07
CA ALA A 111 20.31 -6.48 -5.55
C ALA A 111 18.87 -6.92 -5.24
N HIS A 112 18.41 -6.72 -4.01
CA HIS A 112 17.04 -7.03 -3.59
C HIS A 112 15.99 -6.21 -4.35
N ILE A 113 16.28 -4.93 -4.64
CA ILE A 113 15.41 -4.11 -5.50
C ILE A 113 15.30 -4.72 -6.91
N ARG A 114 16.41 -5.14 -7.52
CA ARG A 114 16.39 -5.78 -8.85
C ARG A 114 15.63 -7.11 -8.83
N GLU A 115 15.78 -7.90 -7.77
CA GLU A 115 15.00 -9.12 -7.56
C GLU A 115 13.51 -8.81 -7.50
N ALA A 116 13.11 -7.82 -6.69
CA ALA A 116 11.71 -7.43 -6.53
C ALA A 116 11.08 -6.92 -7.84
N ILE A 117 11.81 -6.11 -8.61
CA ILE A 117 11.35 -5.64 -9.94
C ILE A 117 11.19 -6.81 -10.91
N THR A 118 12.14 -7.76 -10.90
CA THR A 118 12.07 -8.96 -11.74
C THR A 118 10.88 -9.84 -11.35
N ALA A 119 10.65 -10.02 -10.05
CA ALA A 119 9.50 -10.75 -9.52
C ALA A 119 8.18 -10.11 -9.94
N ALA A 120 8.06 -8.78 -9.86
CA ALA A 120 6.90 -8.03 -10.35
C ALA A 120 6.63 -8.26 -11.85
N GLY A 121 7.66 -8.16 -12.68
CA GLY A 121 7.54 -8.42 -14.12
C GLY A 121 7.18 -9.86 -14.45
N ASN A 122 7.69 -10.83 -13.67
CA ASN A 122 7.32 -12.24 -13.80
C ASN A 122 5.89 -12.52 -13.34
N LEU A 123 5.40 -11.81 -12.32
CA LEU A 123 4.02 -11.90 -11.86
C LEU A 123 3.05 -11.57 -12.99
N LEU A 124 3.26 -10.47 -13.72
CA LEU A 124 2.44 -10.08 -14.86
C LEU A 124 2.38 -11.15 -15.98
N LYS A 125 3.44 -11.94 -16.11
CA LYS A 125 3.55 -13.04 -17.10
C LYS A 125 2.93 -14.35 -16.62
N CYS A 126 2.52 -14.44 -15.35
CA CYS A 126 1.92 -15.65 -14.83
C CYS A 126 0.57 -15.90 -15.51
N GLU A 127 0.37 -17.13 -15.99
CA GLU A 127 -0.87 -17.52 -16.65
C GLU A 127 -1.54 -18.66 -15.89
N GLU A 128 -2.85 -18.53 -15.68
CA GLU A 128 -3.69 -19.60 -15.13
C GLU A 128 -4.85 -19.86 -16.10
N PRO A 129 -4.63 -20.63 -17.20
CA PRO A 129 -5.62 -20.77 -18.27
C PRO A 129 -6.96 -21.36 -17.83
N GLN A 130 -6.97 -22.10 -16.72
CA GLN A 130 -8.16 -22.76 -16.18
C GLN A 130 -8.98 -21.87 -15.22
N ALA A 131 -8.40 -20.77 -14.71
CA ALA A 131 -9.10 -19.84 -13.85
C ALA A 131 -9.90 -18.84 -14.71
N LYS A 132 -11.23 -18.86 -14.54
CA LYS A 132 -12.14 -17.91 -15.18
C LYS A 132 -12.40 -16.72 -14.27
N GLY A 133 -12.58 -15.54 -14.87
CA GLY A 133 -12.87 -14.30 -14.15
C GLY A 133 -11.63 -13.64 -13.54
N SER A 134 -11.87 -12.65 -12.69
CA SER A 134 -10.90 -11.87 -11.93
C SER A 134 -11.42 -11.64 -10.51
N ASP A 135 -10.68 -12.20 -9.56
CA ASP A 135 -10.81 -12.13 -8.11
C ASP A 135 -9.83 -11.08 -7.56
N VAL A 136 -10.07 -9.82 -7.96
CA VAL A 136 -9.32 -8.67 -7.47
C VAL A 136 -9.46 -8.55 -5.95
N LEU A 137 -10.68 -8.74 -5.41
CA LEU A 137 -10.96 -8.63 -3.99
C LEU A 137 -10.11 -9.62 -3.18
N GLY A 138 -10.03 -10.89 -3.58
CA GLY A 138 -9.18 -11.89 -2.93
C GLY A 138 -7.70 -11.53 -2.97
N ALA A 139 -7.21 -10.91 -4.05
CA ALA A 139 -5.83 -10.43 -4.13
C ALA A 139 -5.56 -9.26 -3.17
N LEU A 140 -6.53 -8.34 -3.02
CA LEU A 140 -6.45 -7.25 -2.06
C LEU A 140 -6.44 -7.76 -0.62
N GLN A 141 -7.22 -8.79 -0.31
CA GLN A 141 -7.19 -9.43 1.01
C GLN A 141 -5.82 -10.03 1.30
N LEU A 142 -5.27 -10.80 0.34
CA LEU A 142 -3.94 -11.39 0.47
C LEU A 142 -2.85 -10.34 0.69
N ILE A 143 -2.85 -9.24 -0.09
CA ILE A 143 -1.78 -8.25 0.06
C ILE A 143 -1.87 -7.48 1.37
N GLY A 144 -3.09 -7.18 1.85
CA GLY A 144 -3.31 -6.52 3.14
C GLY A 144 -2.74 -7.33 4.30
N ASP A 145 -2.88 -8.66 4.25
CA ASP A 145 -2.29 -9.55 5.25
C ASP A 145 -0.78 -9.69 5.06
N ARG A 146 -0.31 -9.89 3.83
CA ARG A 146 1.11 -10.14 3.55
C ARG A 146 1.99 -8.95 3.91
N VAL A 147 1.58 -7.72 3.59
CA VAL A 147 2.39 -6.53 3.85
C VAL A 147 2.61 -6.30 5.35
N ARG A 148 1.60 -6.59 6.18
CA ARG A 148 1.70 -6.47 7.65
C ARG A 148 2.55 -7.56 8.29
N ASN A 149 2.59 -8.72 7.65
CA ASN A 149 3.36 -9.87 8.11
C ASN A 149 4.80 -9.87 7.57
N LEU A 150 5.23 -8.81 6.89
CA LEU A 150 6.65 -8.60 6.56
C LEU A 150 7.43 -8.38 7.86
N SER A 151 8.18 -9.40 8.26
CA SER A 151 8.95 -9.42 9.50
C SER A 151 9.79 -8.17 9.70
N GLY A 152 9.66 -7.54 10.86
CA GLY A 152 10.48 -6.40 11.27
C GLY A 152 10.09 -5.04 10.69
N LEU A 153 9.03 -4.96 9.88
CA LEU A 153 8.58 -3.71 9.26
C LEU A 153 7.21 -3.26 9.80
N PRO A 154 7.16 -2.40 10.84
CA PRO A 154 5.90 -1.82 11.29
C PRO A 154 5.35 -0.80 10.27
N GLY A 155 4.06 -0.48 10.39
CA GLY A 155 3.43 0.55 9.56
C GLY A 155 4.00 1.96 9.80
N PRO A 156 3.66 2.94 8.94
CA PRO A 156 2.63 2.88 7.89
C PRO A 156 3.00 2.00 6.69
N TYR A 157 2.00 1.54 5.93
CA TYR A 157 2.17 0.66 4.77
C TYR A 157 1.84 1.37 3.46
N GLN A 158 2.36 0.87 2.34
CA GLN A 158 1.97 1.33 1.00
C GLN A 158 1.60 0.16 0.11
N VAL A 159 0.51 0.25 -0.65
CA VAL A 159 0.10 -0.78 -1.60
C VAL A 159 -0.09 -0.15 -2.98
N MET A 160 0.63 -0.67 -3.97
CA MET A 160 0.47 -0.31 -5.37
C MET A 160 -0.24 -1.43 -6.11
N ILE A 161 -1.28 -1.08 -6.87
CA ILE A 161 -2.15 -2.02 -7.57
C ILE A 161 -2.10 -1.73 -9.07
N PHE A 162 -1.75 -2.72 -9.87
CA PHE A 162 -1.84 -2.68 -11.33
C PHE A 162 -3.01 -3.53 -11.79
N SER A 163 -4.16 -2.90 -11.99
CA SER A 163 -5.41 -3.58 -12.35
C SER A 163 -6.42 -2.58 -12.92
N ASP A 164 -7.34 -3.08 -13.74
CA ASP A 164 -8.54 -2.36 -14.14
C ASP A 164 -9.61 -2.34 -13.03
N LEU A 165 -9.38 -3.08 -11.94
CA LEU A 165 -10.26 -3.36 -10.81
C LEU A 165 -11.62 -3.98 -11.19
N MET A 166 -11.68 -4.69 -12.32
CA MET A 166 -12.88 -5.43 -12.72
C MET A 166 -12.96 -6.78 -12.02
N ASN A 167 -13.47 -6.79 -10.78
CA ASN A 167 -13.84 -8.02 -10.09
C ASN A 167 -15.13 -8.60 -10.68
N ASN A 168 -15.13 -9.84 -11.17
CA ASN A 168 -16.31 -10.46 -11.79
C ASN A 168 -16.57 -11.89 -11.30
N VAL A 169 -16.13 -12.15 -10.08
CA VAL A 169 -16.42 -13.37 -9.34
C VAL A 169 -16.99 -13.03 -7.96
N ASP A 170 -17.65 -13.98 -7.32
CA ASP A 170 -18.17 -13.80 -5.97
C ASP A 170 -17.03 -13.55 -4.96
N PRO A 171 -17.28 -12.78 -3.89
CA PRO A 171 -18.58 -12.22 -3.47
C PRO A 171 -18.92 -10.84 -4.07
N LEU A 172 -18.05 -10.26 -4.90
CA LEU A 172 -18.23 -8.93 -5.49
C LEU A 172 -18.19 -8.99 -7.02
N ASP A 173 -19.29 -9.41 -7.64
CA ASP A 173 -19.36 -9.41 -9.10
C ASP A 173 -19.79 -8.03 -9.63
N LEU A 174 -18.83 -7.22 -10.09
CA LEU A 174 -19.06 -5.88 -10.62
C LEU A 174 -19.82 -5.87 -11.96
N SER A 175 -19.95 -7.03 -12.61
CA SER A 175 -20.83 -7.16 -13.78
C SER A 175 -22.32 -7.22 -13.39
N LYS A 176 -22.62 -7.51 -12.11
CA LYS A 176 -23.97 -7.69 -11.58
C LYS A 176 -24.27 -6.66 -10.51
N GLY A 177 -24.82 -5.52 -10.89
CA GLY A 177 -25.33 -4.53 -9.93
C GLY A 177 -25.31 -3.11 -10.47
N ASP A 178 -26.20 -2.25 -9.98
CA ASP A 178 -26.14 -0.83 -10.24
C ASP A 178 -25.56 -0.13 -9.00
N TYR A 179 -24.41 0.52 -9.17
CA TYR A 179 -23.69 1.19 -8.09
C TYR A 179 -23.89 2.72 -8.13
N SER A 180 -24.88 3.20 -8.89
CA SER A 180 -25.33 4.60 -8.92
C SER A 180 -25.72 5.11 -7.53
N GLU A 181 -26.50 4.31 -6.81
CA GLU A 181 -27.07 4.69 -5.52
C GLU A 181 -26.11 4.40 -4.35
N GLU A 182 -25.88 5.43 -3.52
CA GLU A 182 -25.03 5.33 -2.33
C GLU A 182 -25.51 4.24 -1.35
N SER A 183 -26.83 4.10 -1.18
CA SER A 183 -27.43 3.09 -0.31
C SER A 183 -27.10 1.66 -0.77
N PHE A 184 -27.05 1.42 -2.08
CA PHE A 184 -26.69 0.13 -2.65
C PHE A 184 -25.19 -0.17 -2.47
N ARG A 185 -24.32 0.84 -2.67
CA ARG A 185 -22.88 0.70 -2.41
C ARG A 185 -22.59 0.39 -0.95
N LYS A 186 -23.20 1.14 -0.02
CA LYS A 186 -23.11 0.88 1.43
C LYS A 186 -23.57 -0.53 1.80
N SER A 187 -24.75 -0.94 1.32
CA SER A 187 -25.27 -2.30 1.55
C SER A 187 -24.33 -3.38 1.02
N THR A 188 -23.71 -3.16 -0.15
CA THR A 188 -22.71 -4.07 -0.73
C THR A 188 -21.48 -4.17 0.17
N ILE A 189 -20.92 -3.03 0.59
CA ILE A 189 -19.75 -2.98 1.48
C ILE A 189 -20.06 -3.63 2.84
N ASP A 190 -21.26 -3.41 3.40
CA ASP A 190 -21.67 -4.02 4.66
C ASP A 190 -21.77 -5.55 4.54
N LYS A 191 -22.28 -6.09 3.42
CA LYS A 191 -22.27 -7.53 3.16
C LYS A 191 -20.85 -8.08 3.10
N LEU A 192 -19.94 -7.38 2.42
CA LEU A 192 -18.52 -7.78 2.37
C LEU A 192 -17.89 -7.73 3.77
N ARG A 193 -18.20 -6.72 4.58
CA ARG A 193 -17.72 -6.61 5.96
C ARG A 193 -18.21 -7.77 6.82
N ILE A 194 -19.51 -8.08 6.78
CA ILE A 194 -20.12 -9.19 7.52
C ILE A 194 -19.51 -10.53 7.09
N GLY A 195 -19.31 -10.72 5.79
CA GLY A 195 -18.64 -11.90 5.23
C GLY A 195 -17.13 -11.96 5.46
N LYS A 196 -16.53 -10.95 6.12
CA LYS A 196 -15.07 -10.82 6.32
C LYS A 196 -14.28 -10.84 5.00
N HIS A 197 -14.86 -10.24 3.97
CA HIS A 197 -14.28 -10.13 2.63
C HIS A 197 -13.55 -8.81 2.38
N LEU A 198 -13.61 -7.85 3.32
CA LEU A 198 -12.83 -6.62 3.20
C LEU A 198 -11.35 -6.89 3.46
N PRO A 199 -10.43 -6.32 2.66
CA PRO A 199 -9.00 -6.35 2.96
C PRO A 199 -8.68 -5.54 4.24
N ASN A 200 -7.54 -5.83 4.87
CA ASN A 200 -7.07 -5.05 6.01
C ASN A 200 -6.03 -4.02 5.58
N PHE A 201 -6.46 -2.78 5.39
CA PHE A 201 -5.65 -1.64 4.95
C PHE A 201 -5.57 -0.50 5.96
N SER A 202 -5.77 -0.78 7.25
CA SER A 202 -5.44 0.14 8.36
C SER A 202 -4.03 0.72 8.22
N ASP A 203 -3.86 2.03 8.31
CA ASP A 203 -2.55 2.72 8.15
C ASP A 203 -1.86 2.43 6.80
N THR A 204 -2.63 2.21 5.74
CA THR A 204 -2.12 1.91 4.40
C THR A 204 -2.45 3.01 3.40
N VAL A 205 -1.49 3.41 2.58
CA VAL A 205 -1.72 4.24 1.39
C VAL A 205 -1.94 3.34 0.18
N VAL A 206 -2.93 3.63 -0.67
CA VAL A 206 -3.26 2.80 -1.83
C VAL A 206 -3.19 3.61 -3.13
N GLU A 207 -2.32 3.16 -4.05
CA GLU A 207 -2.18 3.71 -5.39
C GLU A 207 -2.66 2.66 -6.42
N VAL A 208 -3.67 2.99 -7.21
CA VAL A 208 -4.23 2.14 -8.27
C VAL A 208 -3.79 2.68 -9.62
N HIS A 209 -3.15 1.84 -10.43
CA HIS A 209 -2.73 2.13 -11.79
C HIS A 209 -3.53 1.32 -12.80
N GLY A 210 -4.13 2.02 -13.77
CA GLY A 210 -4.80 1.38 -14.90
C GLY A 210 -6.27 1.05 -14.66
N PHE A 211 -6.91 1.74 -13.71
CA PHE A 211 -8.33 1.62 -13.44
C PHE A 211 -9.17 1.74 -14.72
N ASN A 212 -10.11 0.81 -14.90
CA ASN A 212 -11.01 0.75 -16.05
C ASN A 212 -10.33 0.67 -17.45
N LEU A 213 -9.09 0.20 -17.55
CA LEU A 213 -8.43 0.09 -18.87
C LEU A 213 -9.06 -0.94 -19.82
N THR A 214 -9.79 -1.93 -19.31
CA THR A 214 -10.26 -3.06 -20.14
C THR A 214 -11.71 -3.01 -20.59
N SER A 215 -12.66 -2.40 -19.86
CA SER A 215 -14.03 -2.96 -19.95
C SER A 215 -15.24 -2.03 -19.86
N GLU A 216 -15.16 -0.75 -19.47
CA GLU A 216 -16.36 0.09 -19.44
C GLU A 216 -16.30 1.30 -20.38
N LYS A 217 -17.15 1.26 -21.41
CA LYS A 217 -17.35 2.36 -22.37
C LYS A 217 -18.34 3.40 -21.85
N ASN A 218 -19.19 3.04 -20.90
CA ASN A 218 -20.18 3.94 -20.31
C ASN A 218 -19.54 4.80 -19.21
N PRO A 219 -19.34 6.12 -19.42
CA PRO A 219 -18.67 6.98 -18.43
C PRO A 219 -19.39 7.04 -17.09
N ALA A 220 -20.73 6.94 -17.09
CA ALA A 220 -21.51 6.93 -15.86
C ALA A 220 -21.16 5.71 -15.01
N ARG A 221 -20.98 4.55 -15.64
CA ARG A 221 -20.63 3.31 -14.95
C ARG A 221 -19.21 3.34 -14.39
N VAL A 222 -18.26 3.97 -15.10
CA VAL A 222 -16.90 4.19 -14.58
C VAL A 222 -16.91 4.96 -13.26
N ALA A 223 -17.66 6.06 -13.20
CA ALA A 223 -17.77 6.87 -11.98
C ALA A 223 -18.38 6.09 -10.81
N GLN A 224 -19.42 5.28 -11.08
CA GLN A 224 -20.05 4.43 -10.07
C GLN A 224 -19.07 3.40 -9.49
N LEU A 225 -18.30 2.72 -10.34
CA LEU A 225 -17.33 1.72 -9.93
C LEU A 225 -16.18 2.36 -9.14
N GLN A 226 -15.71 3.53 -9.56
CA GLN A 226 -14.66 4.25 -8.83
C GLN A 226 -15.15 4.66 -7.44
N GLN A 227 -16.39 5.14 -7.31
CA GLN A 227 -17.00 5.47 -6.01
C GLN A 227 -17.10 4.23 -5.11
N LEU A 228 -17.59 3.11 -5.64
CA LEU A 228 -17.66 1.85 -4.91
C LEU A 228 -16.27 1.42 -4.39
N TRP A 229 -15.26 1.41 -5.25
CA TRP A 229 -13.90 1.03 -4.86
C TRP A 229 -13.30 1.99 -3.83
N THR A 230 -13.53 3.29 -3.99
CA THR A 230 -13.09 4.29 -3.01
C THR A 230 -13.71 4.04 -1.64
N GLU A 231 -15.03 3.88 -1.59
CA GLU A 231 -15.77 3.60 -0.35
C GLU A 231 -15.37 2.26 0.27
N LEU A 232 -15.12 1.23 -0.55
CA LEU A 232 -14.66 -0.08 -0.10
C LEU A 232 -13.26 -0.01 0.52
N LEU A 233 -12.31 0.68 -0.12
CA LEU A 233 -10.96 0.86 0.39
C LEU A 233 -10.95 1.67 1.69
N ILE A 234 -11.78 2.71 1.79
CA ILE A 234 -11.97 3.46 3.05
C ILE A 234 -12.55 2.55 4.14
N ALA A 235 -13.58 1.77 3.82
CA ALA A 235 -14.17 0.80 4.73
C ALA A 235 -13.20 -0.32 5.14
N SER A 236 -12.11 -0.51 4.39
CA SER A 236 -11.02 -1.45 4.64
C SER A 236 -9.91 -0.85 5.52
N GLY A 237 -10.01 0.43 5.88
CA GLY A 237 -9.08 1.14 6.77
C GLY A 237 -8.14 2.14 6.08
N VAL A 238 -8.25 2.34 4.76
CA VAL A 238 -7.47 3.36 4.05
C VAL A 238 -8.01 4.76 4.42
N PRO A 239 -7.17 5.73 4.82
CA PRO A 239 -7.61 7.10 4.99
C PRO A 239 -8.14 7.69 3.67
N ALA A 240 -9.21 8.49 3.72
CA ALA A 240 -9.90 8.96 2.51
C ALA A 240 -8.99 9.78 1.55
N ASP A 241 -8.01 10.50 2.09
CA ASP A 241 -7.02 11.28 1.33
C ASP A 241 -5.86 10.43 0.78
N GLN A 242 -5.84 9.13 1.08
CA GLN A 242 -4.78 8.17 0.73
C GLN A 242 -5.22 7.10 -0.27
N VAL A 243 -6.40 7.25 -0.89
CA VAL A 243 -6.82 6.46 -2.06
C VAL A 243 -6.55 7.25 -3.33
N ARG A 244 -5.72 6.72 -4.24
CA ARG A 244 -5.37 7.37 -5.51
C ARG A 244 -5.61 6.45 -6.69
N PHE A 245 -6.35 6.93 -7.68
CA PHE A 245 -6.53 6.27 -8.98
C PHE A 245 -5.72 7.04 -10.03
N LEU A 246 -4.83 6.35 -10.74
CA LEU A 246 -3.79 6.88 -11.61
C LEU A 246 -3.79 6.22 -13.00
#